data_AF-A0A1U7WXF7-F1
#
_entry.id   AF-A0A1U7WXF7-F1
#
_cell.length_a   1.000
_cell.length_b   1.000
_cell.length_c   1.000
_cell.angle_alpha   90.00
_cell.angle_beta   90.00
_cell.angle_gamma   90.00
#
_symmetry.space_group_name_H-M   'P 1'
#
loop_
_entity.id
_entity.type
_entity.pdbx_description
1 polymer ?
#
loop_
_entity_poly.entity_id
_entity_poly.type
_entity_poly.pdbx_seq_one_letter_code
_entity_poly.pdbx_strand_id
1 'polypeptide(L)'
;MIFQTFIRCLGHIIEKGRIIPINRSIEFASKFPDIITDKTQLQRFLGSLNYISAFIKDLAKDIAILYERLKKNPKAWTDSHTDAVKRIKQKVNNLPCLTLANPTWANIVETDASDIRYGGILKQCSPIDKQEYLVQFYSGKWNNSQKNYATVAKEILAM
;
A
#
# COMPACT_ATOMS: atom_id res chain seq x y z
N MET A 1 23.13 -7.13 30.77
CA MET A 1 22.27 -6.05 30.23
C MET A 1 22.02 -6.39 28.76
N ILE A 2 20.85 -6.92 28.42
CA ILE A 2 20.59 -7.48 27.08
C ILE A 2 19.92 -6.39 26.25
N PHE A 3 20.69 -5.63 25.45
CA PHE A 3 20.12 -4.75 24.44
C PHE A 3 19.56 -5.62 23.31
N GLN A 4 18.25 -5.80 23.25
CA GLN A 4 17.62 -6.38 22.06
C GLN A 4 17.59 -5.31 20.96
N THR A 5 18.37 -5.52 19.91
CA THR A 5 18.49 -4.62 18.74
C THR A 5 17.24 -4.62 17.84
N PHE A 6 16.27 -5.49 18.12
CA PHE A 6 15.04 -5.67 17.35
C PHE A 6 13.84 -5.89 18.28
N ILE A 7 12.71 -5.22 17.99
CA ILE A 7 11.45 -5.38 18.72
C ILE A 7 10.34 -5.73 17.73
N ARG A 8 9.53 -6.75 18.07
CA ARG A 8 8.31 -7.08 17.32
C ARG A 8 7.13 -6.30 17.93
N CYS A 9 6.54 -5.39 17.18
CA CYS A 9 5.40 -4.58 17.64
C CYS A 9 4.35 -4.48 16.53
N LEU A 10 3.08 -4.77 16.85
CA LEU A 10 1.92 -4.63 15.95
C LEU A 10 2.08 -5.28 14.57
N GLY A 11 2.83 -6.39 14.49
CA GLY A 11 3.09 -7.07 13.22
C GLY A 11 4.27 -6.49 12.41
N HIS A 12 5.08 -5.62 13.00
CA HIS A 12 6.29 -5.07 12.38
C HIS A 12 7.53 -5.45 13.18
N ILE A 13 8.67 -5.60 12.50
CA ILE A 13 9.99 -5.67 13.12
C ILE A 13 10.56 -4.25 13.10
N ILE A 14 10.79 -3.70 14.28
CA ILE A 14 11.47 -2.42 14.44
C ILE A 14 12.95 -2.73 14.70
N GLU A 15 13.82 -2.35 13.79
CA GLU A 15 15.27 -2.50 13.91
C GLU A 15 15.96 -1.20 13.49
N LYS A 16 16.81 -0.63 14.35
CA LYS A 16 17.63 0.57 14.06
C LYS A 16 16.85 1.75 13.46
N GLY A 17 15.64 2.03 13.93
CA GLY A 17 14.83 3.14 13.40
C GLY A 17 14.09 2.82 12.08
N ARG A 18 14.11 1.57 11.61
CA ARG A 18 13.40 1.11 10.41
C ARG A 18 12.26 0.17 10.78
N ILE A 19 11.17 0.28 10.04
CA ILE A 19 10.02 -0.61 10.09
C ILE A 19 10.17 -1.62 8.95
N ILE A 20 10.46 -2.87 9.33
CA ILE A 20 10.43 -4.00 8.41
C ILE A 20 9.06 -4.67 8.58
N PRO A 21 8.25 -4.79 7.52
CA PRO A 21 6.98 -5.51 7.60
C PRO A 21 7.25 -6.96 8.00
N ILE A 22 6.49 -7.53 8.96
CA ILE A 22 6.69 -8.94 9.32
C ILE A 22 6.40 -9.82 8.10
N ASN A 23 7.37 -10.68 7.80
CA ASN A 23 7.36 -11.63 6.69
C ASN A 23 6.08 -12.45 6.60
N ARG A 24 5.40 -12.69 7.73
CA ARG A 24 4.18 -13.52 7.82
C ARG A 24 3.01 -13.00 6.97
N SER A 25 2.80 -11.69 6.89
CA SER A 25 1.71 -11.10 6.07
C SER A 25 2.04 -11.15 4.59
N ILE A 26 3.32 -10.97 4.26
CA ILE A 26 3.92 -11.05 2.92
C ILE A 26 3.83 -12.50 2.41
N GLU A 27 4.33 -13.45 3.20
CA GLU A 27 4.23 -14.90 2.95
C GLU A 27 2.78 -15.35 2.79
N PHE A 28 1.84 -14.77 3.55
CA PHE A 28 0.43 -15.11 3.43
C PHE A 28 -0.17 -14.66 2.10
N ALA A 29 0.12 -13.44 1.63
CA ALA A 29 -0.33 -12.96 0.32
C ALA A 29 0.30 -13.74 -0.85
N SER A 30 1.56 -14.16 -0.72
CA SER A 30 2.27 -14.95 -1.75
C SER A 30 1.74 -16.40 -1.88
N LYS A 31 1.05 -16.93 -0.86
CA LYS A 31 0.46 -18.30 -0.88
C LYS A 31 -0.83 -18.41 -1.68
N PHE A 32 -1.46 -17.30 -2.06
CA PHE A 32 -2.68 -17.36 -2.87
C PHE A 32 -2.37 -17.86 -4.29
N PRO A 33 -3.31 -18.51 -4.98
CA PRO A 33 -3.17 -18.80 -6.40
C PRO A 33 -3.20 -17.52 -7.24
N ASP A 34 -2.76 -17.60 -8.50
CA ASP A 34 -2.84 -16.45 -9.44
C ASP A 34 -4.27 -16.22 -9.95
N ILE A 35 -5.10 -17.25 -9.90
CA ILE A 35 -6.52 -17.23 -10.27
C ILE A 35 -7.33 -17.41 -8.98
N ILE A 36 -8.12 -16.40 -8.61
CA ILE A 36 -8.91 -16.37 -7.37
C ILE A 36 -10.39 -16.21 -7.72
N THR A 37 -11.01 -17.30 -8.18
CA THR A 37 -12.42 -17.28 -8.60
C THR A 37 -13.39 -17.25 -7.41
N ASP A 38 -13.01 -17.87 -6.29
CA ASP A 38 -13.81 -17.91 -5.07
C ASP A 38 -13.86 -16.52 -4.39
N LYS A 39 -15.08 -16.10 -4.03
CA LYS A 39 -15.32 -14.79 -3.42
C LYS A 39 -14.68 -14.67 -2.04
N THR A 40 -14.75 -15.73 -1.24
CA THR A 40 -14.20 -15.74 0.13
C THR A 40 -12.68 -15.67 0.10
N GLN A 41 -12.06 -16.42 -0.80
CA GLN A 41 -10.62 -16.39 -1.04
C GLN A 41 -10.17 -15.01 -1.54
N LEU A 42 -10.94 -14.38 -2.44
CA LEU A 42 -10.65 -13.03 -2.92
C LEU A 42 -10.73 -11.98 -1.80
N GLN A 43 -11.72 -12.08 -0.91
CA GLN A 43 -11.81 -11.21 0.26
C GLN A 43 -10.62 -11.39 1.21
N ARG A 44 -10.18 -12.64 1.43
CA ARG A 44 -9.00 -12.93 2.26
C ARG A 44 -7.72 -12.36 1.64
N PHE A 45 -7.57 -12.49 0.32
CA PHE A 45 -6.45 -11.90 -0.42
C PHE A 45 -6.45 -10.38 -0.32
N LEU A 46 -7.58 -9.71 -0.59
CA LEU A 46 -7.67 -8.25 -0.48
C LEU A 46 -7.48 -7.78 0.98
N GLY A 47 -7.99 -8.52 1.95
CA GLY A 47 -7.83 -8.21 3.37
C GLY A 47 -6.38 -8.30 3.84
N SER A 48 -5.58 -9.23 3.32
CA SER A 48 -4.16 -9.32 3.68
C SER A 48 -3.33 -8.17 3.10
N LEU A 49 -3.73 -7.64 1.94
CA LEU A 49 -3.06 -6.49 1.31
C LEU A 49 -3.25 -5.19 2.09
N ASN A 50 -4.35 -5.02 2.83
CA ASN A 50 -4.58 -3.82 3.64
C ASN A 50 -3.44 -3.56 4.63
N TYR A 51 -2.89 -4.63 5.21
CA TYR A 51 -1.79 -4.53 6.18
C TYR A 51 -0.49 -3.96 5.59
N ILE A 52 -0.22 -4.28 4.32
CA ILE A 52 0.99 -3.88 3.60
C ILE A 52 0.73 -2.76 2.58
N SER A 53 -0.48 -2.21 2.55
CA SER A 53 -0.88 -1.17 1.60
C SER A 53 0.02 0.07 1.69
N ALA A 54 0.45 0.42 2.90
CA ALA A 54 1.40 1.48 3.19
C ALA A 54 2.80 1.28 2.59
N PHE A 55 3.13 0.07 2.13
CA PHE A 55 4.42 -0.30 1.56
C PHE A 55 4.36 -0.46 0.04
N ILE A 56 3.17 -0.42 -0.57
CA ILE A 56 2.96 -0.72 -1.98
C ILE A 56 2.49 0.52 -2.73
N LYS A 57 3.35 1.03 -3.61
CA LYS A 57 3.00 2.11 -4.53
C LYS A 57 1.88 1.69 -5.49
N ASP A 58 0.90 2.58 -5.65
CA ASP A 58 -0.24 2.43 -6.57
C ASP A 58 -1.08 1.16 -6.37
N LEU A 59 -1.11 0.60 -5.16
CA LEU A 59 -1.89 -0.61 -4.86
C LEU A 59 -3.38 -0.44 -5.21
N ALA A 60 -3.95 0.74 -4.94
CA ALA A 60 -5.33 1.08 -5.28
C ALA A 60 -5.66 0.86 -6.77
N LYS A 61 -4.67 0.98 -7.67
CA LYS A 61 -4.88 0.74 -9.10
C LYS A 61 -5.10 -0.73 -9.39
N ASP A 62 -4.25 -1.59 -8.83
CA ASP A 62 -4.26 -3.03 -9.07
C ASP A 62 -5.43 -3.73 -8.36
N ILE A 63 -5.79 -3.32 -7.14
CA ILE A 63 -6.90 -3.94 -6.39
C ILE A 63 -8.28 -3.53 -6.91
N ALA A 64 -8.39 -2.42 -7.66
CA ALA A 64 -9.69 -1.91 -8.12
C ALA A 64 -10.44 -2.92 -9.00
N ILE A 65 -9.75 -3.59 -9.94
CA ILE A 65 -10.39 -4.61 -10.80
C ILE A 65 -10.84 -5.83 -9.98
N LEU A 66 -10.14 -6.13 -8.89
CA LEU A 66 -10.48 -7.21 -7.96
C LEU A 66 -11.67 -6.85 -7.07
N TYR A 67 -11.82 -5.59 -6.66
CA TYR A 67 -13.01 -5.14 -5.91
C TYR A 67 -14.30 -5.22 -6.74
N GLU A 68 -14.23 -5.04 -8.06
CA GLU A 68 -15.40 -5.21 -8.94
C GLU A 68 -15.95 -6.65 -8.88
N ARG A 69 -15.08 -7.64 -8.62
CA ARG A 69 -15.48 -9.05 -8.42
C ARG A 69 -16.22 -9.31 -7.11
N LEU A 70 -16.18 -8.38 -6.15
CA LEU A 70 -16.90 -8.50 -4.87
C LEU A 70 -18.34 -7.95 -4.93
N LYS A 71 -18.70 -7.22 -6.00
CA LYS A 71 -20.03 -6.63 -6.19
C LYS A 71 -21.10 -7.69 -6.47
N LYS A 72 -22.38 -7.28 -6.39
CA LYS A 72 -23.51 -8.10 -6.79
C LYS A 72 -23.43 -8.34 -8.31
N ASN A 73 -23.45 -9.60 -8.74
CA ASN A 73 -23.27 -10.05 -10.13
C ASN A 73 -21.94 -9.59 -10.77
N PRO A 74 -20.80 -10.13 -10.33
CA PRO A 74 -19.51 -9.75 -10.87
C PRO A 74 -19.29 -10.29 -12.30
N LYS A 75 -18.60 -9.51 -13.14
CA LYS A 75 -18.12 -9.97 -14.45
C LYS A 75 -17.24 -11.22 -14.28
N ALA A 76 -17.21 -12.10 -15.29
CA ALA A 76 -16.37 -13.30 -15.27
C ALA A 76 -14.90 -12.96 -15.00
N TRP A 77 -14.17 -13.90 -14.39
CA TRP A 77 -12.72 -13.78 -14.26
C TRP A 77 -12.07 -13.76 -15.65
N THR A 78 -11.08 -12.91 -15.83
CA THR A 78 -10.36 -12.72 -17.11
C THR A 78 -8.86 -12.62 -16.84
N ASP A 79 -8.06 -12.69 -17.89
CA ASP A 79 -6.59 -12.59 -17.80
C ASP A 79 -6.14 -11.30 -17.11
N SER A 80 -6.85 -10.19 -17.32
CA SER A 80 -6.56 -8.91 -16.64
C SER A 80 -6.64 -9.00 -15.11
N HIS A 81 -7.50 -9.88 -14.58
CA HIS A 81 -7.58 -10.12 -13.13
C HIS A 81 -6.36 -10.92 -12.64
N THR A 82 -5.97 -11.96 -13.39
CA THR A 82 -4.77 -12.75 -13.11
C THR A 82 -3.51 -11.89 -13.16
N ASP A 83 -3.40 -11.01 -14.15
CA ASP A 83 -2.28 -10.08 -14.27
C ASP A 83 -2.23 -9.10 -13.09
N ALA A 84 -3.38 -8.64 -12.60
CA ALA A 84 -3.44 -7.80 -11.41
C ALA A 84 -2.93 -8.55 -10.17
N VAL A 85 -3.35 -9.80 -9.97
CA VAL A 85 -2.86 -10.64 -8.85
C VAL A 85 -1.34 -10.84 -8.96
N LYS A 86 -0.82 -11.16 -10.15
CA LYS A 86 0.61 -11.34 -10.38
C LYS A 86 1.41 -10.06 -10.11
N ARG A 87 0.96 -8.90 -10.62
CA ARG A 87 1.60 -7.61 -10.34
C ARG A 87 1.64 -7.29 -8.85
N ILE A 88 0.53 -7.53 -8.13
CA ILE A 88 0.48 -7.33 -6.69
C ILE A 88 1.50 -8.24 -6.00
N LYS A 89 1.53 -9.53 -6.32
CA LYS A 89 2.51 -10.47 -5.74
C LYS A 89 3.96 -10.05 -6.01
N GLN A 90 4.26 -9.56 -7.21
CA GLN A 90 5.59 -9.03 -7.54
C GLN A 90 5.95 -7.81 -6.67
N LYS A 91 5.01 -6.88 -6.47
CA LYS A 91 5.21 -5.73 -5.56
C LYS A 91 5.39 -6.17 -4.10
N VAL A 92 4.64 -7.19 -3.66
CA VAL A 92 4.74 -7.78 -2.31
C VAL A 92 6.08 -8.47 -2.07
N ASN A 93 6.67 -9.09 -3.10
CA ASN A 93 8.00 -9.69 -2.99
C ASN A 93 9.13 -8.64 -2.94
N ASN A 94 8.88 -7.44 -3.45
CA ASN A 94 9.85 -6.35 -3.55
C ASN A 94 9.48 -5.16 -2.65
N LEU A 95 8.98 -5.41 -1.44
CA LEU A 95 8.59 -4.32 -0.54
C LEU A 95 9.81 -3.55 -0.03
N PRO A 96 9.82 -2.21 -0.14
CA PRO A 96 10.87 -1.41 0.46
C PRO A 96 10.75 -1.43 1.99
N CYS A 97 11.88 -1.24 2.67
CA CYS A 97 11.87 -0.94 4.10
C CYS A 97 11.36 0.50 4.32
N LEU A 98 10.42 0.68 5.24
CA LEU A 98 9.97 2.02 5.65
C LEU A 98 10.80 2.49 6.84
N THR A 99 11.00 3.79 6.95
CA THR A 99 11.68 4.43 8.08
C THR A 99 10.65 4.81 9.14
N LEU A 100 10.98 4.66 10.41
CA LEU A 100 10.12 5.14 11.49
C LEU A 100 10.00 6.67 11.38
N ALA A 101 8.76 7.16 11.45
CA ALA A 101 8.51 8.59 11.45
C ALA A 101 9.19 9.23 12.67
N ASN A 102 10.04 10.24 12.43
CA ASN A 102 10.63 11.06 13.48
C ASN A 102 9.84 12.37 13.59
N PRO A 103 9.26 12.71 14.75
CA PRO A 103 8.44 13.91 14.90
C PRO A 103 9.22 15.22 14.77
N THR A 104 10.56 15.18 14.80
CA THR A 104 11.41 16.36 14.67
C THR A 104 11.92 16.61 13.24
N TRP A 105 11.70 15.66 12.33
CA TRP A 105 12.16 15.77 10.94
C TRP A 105 11.11 16.41 10.05
N ALA A 106 11.56 17.12 9.01
CA ALA A 106 10.65 17.75 8.07
C ALA A 106 9.94 16.70 7.20
N ASN A 107 8.62 16.80 7.09
CA ASN A 107 7.81 15.94 6.23
C ASN A 107 7.82 16.46 4.79
N ILE A 108 8.03 15.56 3.84
CA ILE A 108 7.90 15.81 2.40
C ILE A 108 6.74 14.93 1.92
N VAL A 109 5.69 15.56 1.42
CA VAL A 109 4.52 14.88 0.88
C VAL A 109 4.54 15.06 -0.63
N GLU A 110 4.65 13.96 -1.36
CA GLU A 110 4.51 13.93 -2.82
C GLU A 110 3.17 13.31 -3.15
N THR A 111 2.33 13.99 -3.92
CA THR A 111 1.02 13.49 -4.33
C THR A 111 0.92 13.43 -5.85
N ASP A 112 0.23 12.42 -6.36
CA ASP A 112 -0.16 12.32 -7.75
C ASP A 112 -1.65 11.99 -7.81
N ALA A 113 -2.44 12.84 -8.45
CA ALA A 113 -3.88 12.74 -8.52
C ALA A 113 -4.33 12.67 -9.98
N SER A 114 -5.08 11.63 -10.29
CA SER A 114 -5.84 11.52 -11.55
C SER A 114 -7.32 11.79 -11.30
N ASP A 115 -8.09 11.96 -12.36
CA ASP A 115 -9.54 12.15 -12.27
C ASP A 115 -10.29 11.04 -11.54
N ILE A 116 -9.70 9.85 -11.45
CA ILE A 116 -10.33 8.64 -10.92
C ILE A 116 -9.76 8.25 -9.56
N ARG A 117 -8.49 8.55 -9.28
CA ARG A 117 -7.71 7.99 -8.16
C ARG A 117 -6.62 8.96 -7.71
N TYR A 118 -6.13 8.79 -6.49
CA TYR A 118 -4.98 9.52 -5.96
C TYR A 118 -3.95 8.54 -5.37
N GLY A 119 -2.69 8.96 -5.43
CA GLY A 119 -1.55 8.32 -4.80
C GLY A 119 -0.72 9.37 -4.07
N GLY A 120 0.03 8.94 -3.06
CA GLY A 120 0.89 9.79 -2.28
C GLY A 120 2.07 9.04 -1.70
N ILE A 121 3.15 9.76 -1.43
CA ILE A 121 4.35 9.29 -0.78
C ILE A 121 4.66 10.27 0.36
N LEU A 122 4.71 9.76 1.58
CA LEU A 122 5.24 10.47 2.73
C LEU A 122 6.71 10.09 2.90
N LYS A 123 7.58 11.09 2.81
CA LYS A 123 9.00 11.00 3.12
C LYS A 123 9.34 11.95 4.26
N GLN A 124 10.48 11.74 4.89
CA GLN A 124 11.06 12.67 5.84
C GLN A 124 12.51 12.98 5.48
N CYS A 125 12.90 14.24 5.60
CA CYS A 125 14.29 14.65 5.40
C CYS A 125 14.99 14.78 6.75
N SER A 126 16.09 14.05 6.91
CA SER A 126 16.88 14.14 8.15
C SER A 126 17.75 15.39 8.12
N PRO A 127 17.76 16.19 9.20
CA PRO A 127 18.57 17.41 9.28
C PRO A 127 20.08 17.11 9.40
N ILE A 128 20.47 15.87 9.67
CA ILE A 128 21.86 15.46 9.92
C ILE A 128 22.57 15.13 8.60
N ASP A 129 21.95 14.30 7.77
CA ASP A 129 22.51 13.79 6.51
C ASP A 129 21.87 14.42 5.26
N LYS A 130 20.81 15.22 5.43
CA LYS A 130 20.01 15.83 4.36
C LYS A 130 19.43 14.82 3.37
N GLN A 131 19.24 13.57 3.80
CA GLN A 131 18.72 12.51 2.96
C GLN A 131 17.21 12.30 3.19
N GLU A 132 16.49 11.94 2.13
CA GLU A 132 15.07 11.59 2.17
C GLU A 132 14.88 10.12 2.55
N TYR A 133 14.03 9.91 3.55
CA TYR A 133 13.64 8.61 4.06
C TYR A 133 12.17 8.36 3.79
N LEU A 134 11.87 7.25 3.10
CA LEU A 134 10.49 6.84 2.84
C LEU A 134 9.82 6.38 4.13
N VAL A 135 8.71 7.03 4.51
CA VAL A 135 7.95 6.71 5.72
C VAL A 135 6.70 5.91 5.38
N GLN A 136 5.96 6.30 4.33
CA GLN A 136 4.71 5.63 3.98
C GLN A 136 4.28 5.91 2.53
N PHE A 137 3.66 4.94 1.87
CA PHE A 137 2.85 5.14 0.68
C PHE A 137 1.37 5.30 1.04
N TYR A 138 0.68 6.15 0.29
CA TYR A 138 -0.75 6.34 0.34
C TYR A 138 -1.34 6.10 -1.05
N SER A 139 -2.47 5.41 -1.14
CA SER A 139 -3.20 5.30 -2.40
C SER A 139 -4.68 5.05 -2.15
N GLY A 140 -5.52 5.65 -2.98
CA GLY A 140 -6.97 5.57 -2.81
C GLY A 140 -7.74 5.93 -4.06
N LYS A 141 -9.07 5.89 -3.93
CA LYS A 141 -10.02 6.22 -4.99
C LYS A 141 -10.96 7.30 -4.49
N TRP A 142 -11.25 8.29 -5.32
CA TRP A 142 -12.25 9.31 -5.03
C TRP A 142 -13.61 8.67 -4.75
N ASN A 143 -14.27 9.08 -3.66
CA ASN A 143 -15.67 8.76 -3.43
C ASN A 143 -16.56 9.53 -4.46
N ASN A 144 -17.84 9.14 -4.58
CA ASN A 144 -18.68 9.68 -5.67
C ASN A 144 -18.84 11.21 -5.63
N SER A 145 -18.79 11.82 -4.45
CA SER A 145 -18.81 13.27 -4.29
C SER A 145 -17.49 13.93 -4.71
N GLN A 146 -16.34 13.27 -4.47
CA GLN A 146 -15.01 13.77 -4.79
C GLN A 146 -14.64 13.71 -6.28
N LYS A 147 -15.31 12.87 -7.07
CA LYS A 147 -15.05 12.78 -8.52
C LYS A 147 -15.38 14.07 -9.28
N ASN A 148 -16.31 14.87 -8.77
CA ASN A 148 -16.78 16.09 -9.42
C ASN A 148 -15.93 17.32 -9.07
N TYR A 149 -14.91 17.18 -8.23
CA TYR A 149 -14.00 18.28 -7.93
C TYR A 149 -13.11 18.63 -9.12
N ALA A 150 -12.80 19.92 -9.26
CA ALA A 150 -11.81 20.39 -10.24
C ALA A 150 -10.44 19.78 -9.93
N THR A 151 -9.58 19.58 -10.94
CA THR A 151 -8.27 18.92 -10.82
C THR A 151 -7.43 19.50 -9.68
N VAL A 152 -7.40 20.83 -9.53
CA VAL A 152 -6.69 21.51 -8.43
C VAL A 152 -7.25 21.15 -7.05
N ALA A 153 -8.58 21.03 -6.92
CA ALA A 153 -9.20 20.63 -5.65
C ALA A 153 -8.97 19.15 -5.35
N LYS A 154 -8.83 18.29 -6.37
CA LYS A 154 -8.42 16.89 -6.21
C LYS A 154 -6.96 16.76 -5.77
N GLU A 155 -6.06 17.60 -6.28
CA GLU A 155 -4.67 17.64 -5.83
C GLU A 155 -4.58 18.05 -4.35
N ILE A 156 -5.29 19.10 -3.93
CA ILE A 156 -5.34 19.53 -2.53
C ILE A 156 -5.94 18.44 -1.63
N LEU A 157 -6.98 17.73 -2.09
CA LEU A 157 -7.60 16.67 -1.29
C LEU A 157 -6.76 15.39 -1.18
N ALA A 158 -5.78 15.24 -2.07
CA ALA A 158 -4.81 14.15 -2.01
C ALA A 158 -3.66 14.44 -1.04
N MET A 159 -3.48 15.71 -0.62
CA MET A 159 -2.48 16.18 0.35
C MET A 159 -2.88 15.88 1.80
#